data_AF-A0A4U9VAF4-F1
#
_entry.id   AF-A0A4U9VAF4-F1
#
_cell.length_a   1.000
_cell.length_b   1.000
_cell.length_c   1.000
_cell.angle_alpha   90.00
_cell.angle_beta   90.00
_cell.angle_gamma   90.00
#
_symmetry.space_group_name_H-M   'P 1'
#
loop_
_entity.id
_entity.type
_entity.pdbx_description
1 polymer ?
#
loop_
_entity_poly.entity_id
_entity_poly.type
_entity_poly.pdbx_seq_one_letter_code
_entity_poly.pdbx_strand_id
1 'polypeptide(L)'
;MKPIISPLHITLASALLAMSGLTLADGQLMVMPARSTVEGTQNRTVQVSNLGDKPLYLKIDMVRIENPGEKPERKTPIGELSVPEMMANPAKLTLGQAKSVISIWWC
;
A
#
# COMPACT_ATOMS: atom_id res chain seq x y z
N MET A 1 -31.01 -33.47 -31.84
CA MET A 1 -29.73 -33.32 -32.57
C MET A 1 -28.63 -33.21 -31.53
N LYS A 2 -27.71 -34.18 -31.44
CA LYS A 2 -26.72 -34.29 -30.36
C LYS A 2 -25.40 -33.70 -30.89
N PRO A 3 -24.81 -32.67 -30.27
CA PRO A 3 -23.61 -32.07 -30.82
C PRO A 3 -22.44 -33.05 -30.69
N ILE A 4 -21.80 -33.37 -31.81
CA ILE A 4 -20.61 -34.21 -31.88
C ILE A 4 -19.43 -33.30 -31.54
N ILE A 5 -19.03 -33.31 -30.27
CA ILE A 5 -17.87 -32.55 -29.79
C ILE A 5 -16.62 -33.34 -30.19
N SER A 6 -15.86 -32.82 -31.16
CA SER A 6 -14.62 -33.43 -31.63
C SER A 6 -13.53 -33.37 -30.53
N PRO A 7 -12.67 -34.41 -30.41
CA PRO A 7 -11.63 -34.47 -29.38
C PRO A 7 -10.66 -33.29 -29.43
N LEU A 8 -10.45 -32.69 -30.62
CA LEU A 8 -9.61 -31.50 -30.80
C LEU A 8 -10.11 -30.30 -29.99
N HIS A 9 -11.43 -30.11 -29.89
CA HIS A 9 -12.02 -29.02 -29.11
C HIS A 9 -11.86 -29.25 -27.61
N ILE A 10 -11.87 -30.51 -27.18
CA ILE A 10 -11.65 -30.88 -25.78
C ILE A 10 -10.19 -30.61 -25.39
N THR A 11 -9.23 -30.95 -26.26
CA THR A 11 -7.81 -30.67 -26.03
C THR A 11 -7.52 -29.17 -25.99
N LEU A 12 -8.11 -28.41 -26.93
CA LEU A 12 -7.94 -26.95 -27.00
C LEU A 12 -8.57 -26.25 -25.78
N ALA A 13 -9.78 -26.64 -25.38
CA ALA A 13 -10.44 -26.10 -24.20
C ALA A 13 -9.65 -26.40 -22.90
N SER A 14 -9.10 -27.62 -22.79
CA SER A 14 -8.28 -28.02 -21.63
C SER A 14 -6.97 -27.22 -21.55
N ALA A 15 -6.33 -26.93 -22.69
CA ALA A 15 -5.13 -26.09 -22.74
C ALA A 15 -5.45 -24.64 -22.32
N LEU A 16 -6.57 -24.08 -22.78
CA LEU A 16 -7.02 -22.73 -22.41
C LEU A 16 -7.34 -22.61 -20.91
N LEU A 17 -7.97 -23.64 -20.31
CA LEU A 17 -8.24 -23.71 -18.87
C LEU A 17 -6.97 -23.87 -18.02
N ALA A 18 -5.92 -24.50 -18.55
CA ALA A 18 -4.64 -24.64 -17.84
C ALA A 18 -3.84 -23.31 -17.79
N MET A 19 -4.06 -22.40 -18.74
CA MET A 19 -3.35 -21.12 -18.82
C MET A 19 -3.99 -19.98 -18.01
N SER A 20 -5.23 -20.13 -17.55
CA SER A 20 -5.97 -19.07 -16.84
C SER A 20 -5.58 -18.92 -15.36
N GLY A 21 -4.79 -19.84 -14.79
CA GLY A 21 -4.41 -19.84 -13.38
C GLY A 21 -3.17 -19.01 -13.01
N LEU A 22 -2.52 -18.35 -13.96
CA LEU A 22 -1.24 -17.64 -13.74
C LEU A 22 -1.39 -16.13 -13.49
N THR A 23 -2.51 -15.69 -12.88
CA THR A 23 -2.60 -14.32 -12.40
C THR A 23 -1.84 -14.20 -11.08
N LEU A 24 -0.54 -13.90 -11.17
CA LEU A 24 0.23 -13.47 -10.00
C LEU A 24 -0.14 -12.00 -9.75
N ALA A 25 -0.96 -11.72 -8.73
CA ALA A 25 -1.13 -10.33 -8.31
C ALA A 25 0.13 -9.93 -7.54
N ASP A 26 0.94 -9.06 -8.13
CA ASP A 26 2.07 -8.47 -7.42
C ASP A 26 1.52 -7.58 -6.29
N GLY A 27 2.20 -7.55 -5.15
CA GLY A 27 1.68 -6.85 -3.96
C GLY A 27 1.41 -5.38 -4.25
N GLN A 28 0.13 -4.97 -4.25
CA GLN A 28 -0.28 -3.63 -4.68
C GLN A 28 -0.81 -2.83 -3.48
N LEU A 29 -0.13 -1.74 -3.13
CA LEU A 29 -0.51 -0.88 -2.01
C LEU A 29 -1.28 0.35 -2.49
N MET A 30 -2.47 0.57 -1.93
CA MET A 30 -3.22 1.81 -2.07
C MET A 30 -3.19 2.61 -0.77
N VAL A 31 -2.98 3.93 -0.87
CA VAL A 31 -2.88 4.87 0.26
C VAL A 31 -3.83 6.05 0.04
N MET A 32 -4.69 6.34 1.00
CA MET A 32 -5.67 7.43 0.93
C MET A 32 -5.83 8.16 2.27
N PRO A 33 -5.77 9.51 2.31
CA PRO A 33 -5.41 10.40 1.21
C PRO A 33 -3.90 10.37 0.93
N ALA A 34 -3.48 10.73 -0.29
CA ALA A 34 -2.06 10.79 -0.66
C ALA A 34 -1.31 11.96 0.01
N ARG A 35 -2.04 13.00 0.40
CA ARG A 35 -1.53 14.15 1.18
C ARG A 35 -2.60 14.58 2.16
N SER A 36 -2.19 14.96 3.36
CA SER A 36 -3.07 15.48 4.39
C SER A 36 -2.36 16.62 5.12
N THR A 37 -3.13 17.64 5.51
CA THR A 37 -2.67 18.72 6.38
C THR A 37 -3.14 18.42 7.80
N VAL A 38 -2.20 18.43 8.75
CA VAL A 38 -2.49 18.27 10.18
C VAL A 38 -2.43 19.66 10.81
N GLU A 39 -3.58 20.19 11.23
CA GLU A 39 -3.67 21.55 11.80
C GLU A 39 -4.01 21.48 13.29
N GLY A 40 -3.29 22.27 14.10
CA GLY A 40 -3.52 22.37 15.54
C GLY A 40 -3.45 21.02 16.25
N THR A 41 -4.49 20.66 17.00
CA THR A 41 -4.57 19.40 17.75
C THR A 41 -5.37 18.30 17.04
N GLN A 42 -5.67 18.47 15.74
CA GLN A 42 -6.47 17.47 15.03
C GLN A 42 -5.65 16.27 14.58
N ASN A 43 -6.06 15.08 15.02
CA ASN A 43 -5.50 13.83 14.52
C ASN A 43 -5.99 13.57 13.10
N ARG A 44 -5.10 13.05 12.25
CA ARG A 44 -5.40 12.67 10.87
C ARG A 44 -5.13 11.20 10.63
N THR A 45 -6.00 10.58 9.84
CA THR A 45 -5.93 9.16 9.53
C THR A 45 -5.63 8.96 8.06
N VAL A 46 -4.63 8.14 7.77
CA VAL A 46 -4.30 7.65 6.44
C VAL A 46 -4.69 6.19 6.36
N GLN A 47 -5.58 5.86 5.43
CA GLN A 47 -5.98 4.50 5.13
C GLN A 47 -4.98 3.88 4.16
N VAL A 48 -4.57 2.66 4.48
CA VAL A 48 -3.71 1.84 3.64
C VAL A 48 -4.39 0.52 3.35
N SER A 49 -4.36 0.05 2.12
CA SER A 49 -4.98 -1.22 1.75
C SER A 49 -4.15 -1.95 0.73
N ASN A 50 -3.98 -3.24 0.95
CA ASN A 50 -3.38 -4.14 -0.03
C ASN A 50 -4.46 -4.64 -1.00
N LEU A 51 -4.26 -4.34 -2.28
CA LEU A 51 -5.10 -4.80 -3.39
C LEU A 51 -4.56 -6.08 -4.03
N GLY A 52 -3.31 -6.46 -3.71
CA GLY A 52 -2.70 -7.70 -4.16
C GLY A 52 -3.12 -8.90 -3.31
N ASP A 53 -2.79 -10.09 -3.78
CA ASP A 53 -3.12 -11.35 -3.12
C ASP A 53 -2.05 -11.80 -2.09
N LYS A 54 -0.81 -11.31 -2.24
CA LYS A 54 0.31 -11.56 -1.33
C LYS A 54 0.33 -10.60 -0.15
N PRO A 55 0.75 -11.03 1.05
CA PRO A 55 0.88 -10.15 2.20
C PRO A 55 2.00 -9.12 2.00
N LEU A 56 1.76 -7.89 2.46
CA LEU A 56 2.70 -6.77 2.44
C LEU A 56 3.14 -6.41 3.87
N TYR A 57 4.44 -6.20 4.04
CA TYR A 57 5.00 -5.64 5.27
C TYR A 57 5.28 -4.16 5.05
N LEU A 58 4.65 -3.31 5.86
CA LEU A 58 4.78 -1.86 5.77
C LEU A 58 5.61 -1.32 6.93
N LYS A 59 6.53 -0.42 6.59
CA LYS A 59 7.27 0.44 7.52
C LYS A 59 6.90 1.89 7.21
N ILE A 60 6.51 2.64 8.24
CA ILE A 60 6.14 4.05 8.14
C ILE A 60 7.32 4.85 8.69
N ASP A 61 7.94 5.65 7.84
CA ASP A 61 9.02 6.57 8.20
C ASP A 61 8.51 8.01 8.10
N MET A 62 8.78 8.81 9.13
CA MET A 62 8.44 10.24 9.17
C MET A 62 9.72 11.07 9.06
N VAL A 63 9.70 12.07 8.19
CA VAL A 63 10.82 12.97 7.95
C VAL A 63 10.34 14.43 7.98
N ARG A 64 11.11 15.30 8.61
CA ARG A 64 11.02 16.74 8.47
C ARG A 64 11.76 17.14 7.20
N ILE A 65 11.12 17.93 6.35
CA ILE A 65 11.72 18.50 5.16
C ILE A 65 11.91 20.00 5.42
N GLU A 66 13.16 20.46 5.36
CA GLU A 66 13.52 21.88 5.47
C GLU A 66 13.90 22.41 4.08
N ASN A 67 13.47 23.64 3.78
CA ASN A 67 13.63 24.31 2.48
C ASN A 67 13.11 23.48 1.29
N PRO A 68 11.82 23.04 1.30
CA PRO A 68 11.27 22.25 0.22
C PRO A 68 11.34 23.01 -1.12
N GLY A 69 11.92 22.38 -2.14
CA GLY A 69 12.09 22.99 -3.46
C GLY A 69 13.30 23.91 -3.63
N GLU A 70 14.07 24.16 -2.57
CA GLU A 70 15.36 24.87 -2.65
C GLU A 70 16.54 23.88 -2.66
N LYS A 71 17.74 24.37 -2.98
CA LYS A 71 18.98 23.58 -2.93
C LYS A 71 19.96 24.21 -1.93
N PRO A 72 20.32 23.52 -0.83
CA PRO A 72 20.01 22.12 -0.52
C PRO A 72 18.67 21.93 0.22
N GLU A 73 17.85 21.00 -0.28
CA GLU A 73 16.70 20.45 0.46
C GLU A 73 17.23 19.50 1.55
N ARG A 74 16.88 19.75 2.81
CA ARG A 74 17.36 18.94 3.94
C ARG A 74 16.23 18.06 4.47
N LYS A 75 16.53 16.76 4.63
CA LYS A 75 15.59 15.75 5.14
C LYS A 75 16.14 15.19 6.44
N THR A 76 15.41 15.39 7.53
CA THR A 76 15.80 14.95 8.86
C THR A 76 14.74 13.98 9.39
N PRO A 77 15.08 12.72 9.71
CA PRO A 77 14.13 11.79 10.33
C PRO A 77 13.56 12.37 11.62
N ILE A 78 12.24 12.27 11.82
CA ILE A 78 11.61 12.83 13.03
C ILE A 78 12.16 12.18 14.31
N GLY A 79 12.56 10.91 14.25
CA GLY A 79 13.19 10.22 15.39
C GLY A 79 14.58 10.73 15.77
N GLU A 80 15.22 11.55 14.93
CA GLU A 80 16.52 12.18 15.21
C GLU A 80 16.37 13.62 15.74
N LEU A 81 15.14 14.16 15.77
CA LEU A 81 14.86 15.48 16.34
C LEU A 81 14.86 15.40 17.87
N SER A 82 15.43 16.40 18.52
CA SER A 82 15.42 16.51 19.99
C SER A 82 14.01 16.64 20.57
N VAL A 83 13.10 17.26 19.81
CA VAL A 83 11.68 17.37 20.13
C VAL A 83 10.89 16.97 18.88
N PRO A 84 10.30 15.76 18.85
CA PRO A 84 9.50 15.33 17.72
C PRO A 84 8.20 16.14 17.69
N GLU A 85 7.99 16.88 16.60
CA GLU A 85 6.79 17.71 16.43
C GLU A 85 5.54 16.88 16.09
N MET A 86 5.73 15.66 15.56
CA MET A 86 4.63 14.83 15.06
C MET A 86 4.89 13.33 15.29
N MET A 87 3.82 12.56 15.48
CA MET A 87 3.86 11.12 15.66
C MET A 87 2.93 10.42 14.66
N ALA A 88 3.27 9.17 14.31
CA ALA A 88 2.40 8.27 13.55
C ALA A 88 2.35 6.88 14.19
N ASN A 89 1.17 6.25 14.16
CA ASN A 89 0.95 4.92 14.72
C ASN A 89 -0.08 4.14 13.89
N PRO A 90 0.15 2.85 13.60
CA PRO A 90 1.38 2.08 13.85
C PRO A 90 2.54 2.45 12.93
N ALA A 91 3.78 2.36 13.43
CA ALA A 91 4.99 2.58 12.64
C ALA A 91 5.35 1.37 11.75
N LYS A 92 4.83 0.18 12.08
CA LYS A 92 5.03 -1.07 11.34
C LYS A 92 3.74 -1.87 11.36
N LEU A 93 3.34 -2.43 10.23
CA LEU A 93 2.19 -3.33 10.15
C LEU A 93 2.35 -4.35 9.03
N THR A 94 1.64 -5.47 9.15
CA THR A 94 1.52 -6.46 8.09
C THR A 94 0.10 -6.42 7.54
N LEU A 95 -0.04 -6.30 6.23
CA LEU A 95 -1.31 -6.34 5.51
C LEU A 95 -1.41 -7.63 4.72
N GLY A 96 -2.38 -8.49 5.04
CA GLY A 96 -2.86 -9.53 4.11
C GLY A 96 -3.67 -8.87 2.98
N GLN A 97 -4.80 -9.45 2.59
CA GLN A 97 -5.83 -8.74 1.79
C GLN A 97 -6.74 -7.93 2.71
N ALA A 98 -6.23 -6.83 3.27
CA ALA A 98 -6.97 -6.05 4.25
C ALA A 98 -6.67 -4.55 4.17
N LYS A 99 -7.59 -3.76 4.73
CA LYS A 99 -7.43 -2.32 4.97
C LYS A 99 -6.93 -2.11 6.40
N SER A 100 -6.08 -1.12 6.59
CA SER A 100 -5.63 -0.65 7.89
C SER A 100 -5.57 0.87 7.91
N VAL A 101 -5.43 1.44 9.11
CA VAL A 101 -5.46 2.87 9.36
C VAL A 101 -4.23 3.27 10.15
N ILE A 102 -3.54 4.30 9.67
CA ILE A 102 -2.42 4.95 10.33
C ILE A 102 -2.92 6.28 10.84
N SER A 103 -2.80 6.53 12.15
CA SER A 103 -3.13 7.81 12.76
C SER A 103 -1.87 8.66 12.88
N ILE A 104 -2.00 9.96 12.63
CA ILE A 104 -0.94 10.97 12.64
C ILE A 104 -1.42 12.17 13.48
N TRP A 105 -0.59 12.65 14.40
CA TRP A 105 -0.95 13.76 15.29
C TRP A 105 0.28 14.56 15.75
N TRP A 106 0.06 15.79 16.21
CA TRP A 106 1.09 16.63 16.82
C TRP A 106 1.41 16.15 18.25
N CYS A 107 2.69 16.15 18.62
CA CYS A 107 3.13 15.77 19.96
C CYS A 107 3.09 16.94 20.95
#